data_AF-A0A1I5S740-F1
#
_entry.id   AF-A0A1I5S740-F1
#
_cell.length_a   1.000
_cell.length_b   1.000
_cell.length_c   1.000
_cell.angle_alpha   90.00
_cell.angle_beta   90.00
_cell.angle_gamma   90.00
#
_symmetry.space_group_name_H-M   'P 1'
#
loop_
_entity.id
_entity.type
_entity.pdbx_description
1 polymer ?
#
loop_
_entity_poly.entity_id
_entity_poly.type
_entity_poly.pdbx_seq_one_letter_code
_entity_poly.pdbx_strand_id
1 'polypeptide(L)'
;MHTCESIMSSFSDSYMNSINNLCVNDSKIVPYGGVKMVKECFDFRDKKTIFPGVFYKDAVLSLMSRCNSDSVVLYNKYSFEKAHQVFSIFSVGISIASRPYLIKNNDDDIREKGLSVFFEQSIVPYGYKERLYVIKKLISFANKEKSRRLVICVRDYRNSPHAPKIAFKDIIRKQKLVVPSNLDVIVGRSDDWLPRAEHVISVTSSVLLDAINRNKYVTVLELPRSEHYGQGLFLGSGLMRKDVIFPTDNVNEAWRKLHVSSHIIDEFLIGENKEVFDFKLSIKNIKCILKANFLHFGRLNKDFIRFSIKNIVFFHKYHKIYLQNQRNETL
;
A
#
# COMPACT_ATOMS: atom_id res chain seq x y z
N MET A 1 -4.06 3.21 27.45
CA MET A 1 -2.78 3.75 26.95
C MET A 1 -2.07 2.63 26.20
N HIS A 2 -2.14 2.60 24.88
CA HIS A 2 -1.35 1.69 24.04
C HIS A 2 -0.34 2.56 23.27
N THR A 3 0.94 2.35 23.54
CA THR A 3 2.06 3.14 23.03
C THR A 3 2.20 3.01 21.51
N CYS A 4 2.75 4.06 20.88
CA CYS A 4 3.05 4.20 19.45
C CYS A 4 3.79 3.00 18.83
N GLU A 5 4.47 2.18 19.63
CA GLU A 5 5.32 1.07 19.19
C GLU A 5 4.57 -0.06 18.48
N SER A 6 3.29 -0.32 18.83
CA SER A 6 2.56 -1.48 18.27
C SER A 6 2.05 -1.29 16.83
N ILE A 7 2.06 -0.06 16.30
CA ILE A 7 1.60 0.26 14.93
C ILE A 7 2.78 0.36 13.95
N MET A 8 3.99 0.66 14.46
CA MET A 8 5.22 0.72 13.67
C MET A 8 5.60 -0.64 13.06
N SER A 9 5.09 -1.75 13.61
CA SER A 9 5.35 -3.13 13.16
C SER A 9 4.71 -3.52 11.82
N SER A 10 3.82 -2.69 11.26
CA SER A 10 3.05 -3.03 10.04
C SER A 10 3.71 -2.59 8.73
N PHE A 11 4.65 -1.66 8.83
CA PHE A 11 5.49 -1.20 7.74
C PHE A 11 6.80 -1.98 7.73
N SER A 12 7.48 -2.08 6.57
CA SER A 12 8.83 -2.64 6.59
C SER A 12 9.71 -1.79 7.51
N ASP A 13 10.66 -2.39 8.20
CA ASP A 13 11.63 -1.64 9.01
C ASP A 13 12.40 -0.65 8.13
N SER A 14 12.58 -0.97 6.83
CA SER A 14 13.05 -0.04 5.80
C SER A 14 12.15 1.20 5.63
N TYR A 15 10.83 1.08 5.72
CA TYR A 15 9.90 2.22 5.70
C TYR A 15 10.06 3.07 6.96
N MET A 16 10.13 2.46 8.15
CA MET A 16 10.29 3.22 9.40
C MET A 16 11.68 3.86 9.56
N ASN A 17 12.74 3.21 9.07
CA ASN A 17 14.10 3.76 9.11
C ASN A 17 14.31 4.91 8.12
N SER A 18 13.68 4.85 6.95
CA SER A 18 13.77 5.90 5.95
C SER A 18 12.89 7.12 6.29
N ILE A 19 11.82 6.89 7.04
CA ILE A 19 11.00 7.92 7.68
C ILE A 19 11.82 8.82 8.59
N ASN A 20 12.69 8.23 9.41
CA ASN A 20 13.56 8.98 10.31
C ASN A 20 14.55 9.89 9.57
N ASN A 21 14.91 9.55 8.32
CA ASN A 21 15.82 10.36 7.49
C ASN A 21 15.14 11.55 6.80
N LEU A 22 13.80 11.58 6.72
CA LEU A 22 13.03 12.73 6.19
C LEU A 22 12.70 13.77 7.28
N CYS A 23 13.01 13.46 8.54
CA CYS A 23 12.88 14.39 9.67
C CYS A 23 14.06 15.35 9.70
N VAL A 24 13.87 16.54 9.16
CA VAL A 24 14.62 17.73 9.58
C VAL A 24 13.65 18.55 10.44
N ASN A 25 14.01 18.73 11.72
CA ASN A 25 13.29 19.44 12.81
C ASN A 25 12.07 18.72 13.42
N ASP A 26 11.57 19.26 14.55
CA ASP A 26 10.51 18.82 15.50
C ASP A 26 9.15 18.35 14.91
N SER A 27 9.08 18.14 13.60
CA SER A 27 7.91 17.60 12.90
C SER A 27 7.56 16.17 13.34
N LYS A 28 6.31 15.95 13.73
CA LYS A 28 5.77 14.63 14.06
C LYS A 28 5.32 13.92 12.78
N ILE A 29 5.89 12.73 12.52
CA ILE A 29 5.42 11.88 11.43
C ILE A 29 4.22 11.05 11.88
N VAL A 30 3.14 11.14 11.10
CA VAL A 30 1.93 10.36 11.32
C VAL A 30 1.84 9.25 10.26
N PRO A 31 2.23 8.00 10.59
CA PRO A 31 2.37 6.92 9.61
C PRO A 31 1.04 6.28 9.21
N TYR A 32 -0.09 6.72 9.77
CA TYR A 32 -1.41 6.16 9.50
C TYR A 32 -2.34 7.14 8.79
N GLY A 33 -3.33 6.59 8.09
CA GLY A 33 -4.47 7.35 7.56
C GLY A 33 -5.75 7.10 8.35
N GLY A 34 -6.87 7.56 7.81
CA GLY A 34 -8.20 7.28 8.35
C GLY A 34 -8.47 7.96 9.69
N VAL A 35 -9.17 7.27 10.60
CA VAL A 35 -9.73 7.91 11.81
C VAL A 35 -8.67 8.43 12.76
N LYS A 36 -7.57 7.70 12.88
CA LYS A 36 -6.45 8.09 13.74
C LYS A 36 -5.78 9.37 13.24
N MET A 37 -5.57 9.47 11.92
CA MET A 37 -4.99 10.66 11.30
C MET A 37 -5.83 11.89 11.61
N VAL A 38 -7.14 11.83 11.38
CA VAL A 38 -8.00 13.00 11.58
C VAL A 38 -8.03 13.43 13.05
N LYS A 39 -8.01 12.51 14.01
CA LYS A 39 -7.96 12.86 15.44
C LYS A 39 -6.66 13.58 15.80
N GLU A 40 -5.52 13.05 15.37
CA GLU A 40 -4.22 13.63 15.68
C GLU A 40 -3.92 14.91 14.89
N CYS A 41 -4.60 15.10 13.75
CA CYS A 41 -4.56 16.35 13.01
C CYS A 41 -5.11 17.56 13.79
N PHE A 42 -5.73 17.38 14.96
CA PHE A 42 -6.15 18.52 15.79
C PHE A 42 -5.09 18.92 16.83
N ASP A 43 -4.21 18.01 17.23
CA ASP A 43 -3.40 18.19 18.45
C ASP A 43 -1.98 18.75 18.19
N PHE A 44 -1.55 18.89 16.93
CA PHE A 44 -0.14 19.23 16.58
C PHE A 44 -0.01 20.38 15.55
N ARG A 45 1.17 21.00 15.47
CA ARG A 45 1.60 21.83 14.32
C ARG A 45 2.62 21.01 13.48
N ASP A 46 2.82 21.35 12.21
CA ASP A 46 3.78 20.73 11.28
C ASP A 46 3.65 19.19 11.11
N LYS A 47 2.45 18.74 10.76
CA LYS A 47 2.04 17.36 10.50
C LYS A 47 2.52 16.88 9.14
N LYS A 48 3.51 15.98 9.16
CA LYS A 48 3.95 15.27 7.97
C LYS A 48 3.35 13.87 7.98
N THR A 49 2.67 13.48 6.91
CA THR A 49 2.17 12.12 6.75
C THR A 49 2.78 11.48 5.53
N ILE A 50 2.82 10.15 5.56
CA ILE A 50 3.29 9.36 4.45
C ILE A 50 2.13 8.53 3.94
N PHE A 51 2.03 8.52 2.62
CA PHE A 51 1.08 7.73 1.91
C PHE A 51 1.85 6.68 1.10
N PRO A 52 1.78 5.39 1.51
CA PRO A 52 2.59 4.36 0.87
C PRO A 52 2.27 4.23 -0.62
N GLY A 53 1.07 4.65 -1.06
CA GLY A 53 0.71 4.75 -2.46
C GLY A 53 -0.76 4.42 -2.71
N VAL A 54 -1.24 4.72 -3.92
CA VAL A 54 -2.59 4.36 -4.38
C VAL A 54 -2.61 2.86 -4.74
N PHE A 55 -2.69 2.01 -3.73
CA PHE A 55 -2.74 0.55 -3.92
C PHE A 55 -4.16 -0.02 -3.83
N TYR A 56 -5.16 0.75 -3.40
CA TYR A 56 -6.45 0.19 -3.02
C TYR A 56 -7.61 1.02 -3.53
N LYS A 57 -8.79 0.40 -3.61
CA LYS A 57 -10.06 1.05 -3.96
C LYS A 57 -10.47 2.16 -2.97
N ASP A 58 -9.89 2.14 -1.76
CA ASP A 58 -10.01 3.18 -0.74
C ASP A 58 -9.00 4.33 -0.91
N ALA A 59 -8.35 4.46 -2.07
CA ALA A 59 -7.34 5.50 -2.29
C ALA A 59 -7.90 6.91 -2.03
N VAL A 60 -9.08 7.21 -2.55
CA VAL A 60 -9.73 8.52 -2.36
C VAL A 60 -9.99 8.78 -0.87
N LEU A 61 -10.58 7.81 -0.16
CA LEU A 61 -10.78 7.87 1.29
C LEU A 61 -9.47 8.14 2.04
N SER A 62 -8.41 7.44 1.65
CA SER A 62 -7.11 7.50 2.31
C SER A 62 -6.41 8.84 2.09
N LEU A 63 -6.53 9.41 0.88
CA LEU A 63 -6.04 10.75 0.58
C LEU A 63 -6.88 11.80 1.32
N MET A 64 -8.21 11.72 1.26
CA MET A 64 -9.10 12.65 1.96
C MET A 64 -8.87 12.70 3.47
N SER A 65 -8.53 11.58 4.09
CA SER A 65 -8.18 11.54 5.53
C SER A 65 -6.94 12.36 5.91
N ARG A 66 -6.19 12.86 4.91
CA ARG A 66 -4.96 13.64 5.05
C ARG A 66 -5.12 15.11 4.66
N CYS A 67 -6.34 15.57 4.35
CA CYS A 67 -6.61 16.97 3.99
C CYS A 67 -6.16 18.00 5.05
N ASN A 68 -5.97 17.58 6.31
CA ASN A 68 -5.48 18.41 7.43
C ASN A 68 -3.99 18.19 7.77
N SER A 69 -3.23 17.59 6.87
CA SER A 69 -1.77 17.47 7.04
C SER A 69 -1.09 18.69 6.43
N ASP A 70 0.04 19.11 7.00
CA ASP A 70 0.85 20.18 6.42
C ASP A 70 1.66 19.67 5.23
N SER A 71 2.09 18.40 5.29
CA SER A 71 2.66 17.72 4.12
C SER A 71 2.28 16.25 3.98
N VAL A 72 2.26 15.78 2.73
CA VAL A 72 2.08 14.36 2.37
C VAL A 72 3.24 13.92 1.49
N VAL A 73 3.99 12.92 1.97
CA VAL A 73 5.03 12.26 1.19
C VAL A 73 4.47 11.00 0.52
N LEU A 74 4.71 10.89 -0.78
CA LEU A 74 4.12 9.93 -1.70
C LEU A 74 5.22 9.07 -2.33
N TYR A 75 4.91 7.80 -2.59
CA TYR A 75 5.92 6.82 -3.01
C TYR A 75 6.39 6.98 -4.46
N ASN A 76 5.49 7.34 -5.37
CA ASN A 76 5.80 7.41 -6.80
C ASN A 76 5.01 8.51 -7.50
N LYS A 77 5.42 8.80 -8.73
CA LYS A 77 4.77 9.79 -9.59
C LYS A 77 3.28 9.51 -9.78
N TYR A 78 2.88 8.24 -9.95
CA TYR A 78 1.46 7.88 -10.01
C TYR A 78 0.66 8.36 -8.79
N SER A 79 1.17 8.08 -7.59
CA SER A 79 0.51 8.45 -6.34
C SER A 79 0.54 9.97 -6.13
N PHE A 80 1.61 10.63 -6.58
CA PHE A 80 1.71 12.09 -6.65
C PHE A 80 0.59 12.69 -7.50
N GLU A 81 0.46 12.26 -8.75
CA GLU A 81 -0.57 12.78 -9.68
C GLU A 81 -1.99 12.53 -9.14
N LYS A 82 -2.22 11.38 -8.52
CA LYS A 82 -3.52 11.07 -7.90
C LYS A 82 -3.80 11.90 -6.65
N ALA A 83 -2.81 12.10 -5.79
CA ALA A 83 -2.94 12.97 -4.64
C ALA A 83 -3.22 14.42 -5.08
N HIS A 84 -2.46 14.91 -6.05
CA HIS A 84 -2.64 16.24 -6.65
C HIS A 84 -4.07 16.44 -7.15
N GLN A 85 -4.57 15.51 -7.99
CA GLN A 85 -5.95 15.55 -8.50
C GLN A 85 -7.00 15.58 -7.39
N VAL A 86 -6.84 14.73 -6.37
CA VAL A 86 -7.80 14.64 -5.27
C VAL A 86 -7.75 15.89 -4.40
N PHE A 87 -6.57 16.32 -3.94
CA PHE A 87 -6.43 17.50 -3.08
C PHE A 87 -6.86 18.79 -3.76
N SER A 88 -6.59 18.94 -5.06
CA SER A 88 -7.08 20.09 -5.85
C SER A 88 -8.61 20.16 -5.89
N ILE A 89 -9.32 19.02 -5.89
CA ILE A 89 -10.79 18.99 -5.83
C ILE A 89 -11.32 19.49 -4.49
N PHE A 90 -10.57 19.26 -3.41
CA PHE A 90 -10.95 19.70 -2.06
C PHE A 90 -10.43 21.11 -1.73
N SER A 91 -9.67 21.75 -2.64
CA SER A 91 -9.09 23.08 -2.46
C SER A 91 -8.32 23.24 -1.14
N VAL A 92 -7.53 22.24 -0.78
CA VAL A 92 -6.74 22.21 0.48
C VAL A 92 -5.36 22.82 0.29
N GLY A 93 -4.89 23.57 1.28
CA GLY A 93 -3.51 24.07 1.34
C GLY A 93 -2.59 23.00 1.91
N ILE A 94 -1.77 22.37 1.07
CA ILE A 94 -0.96 21.22 1.49
C ILE A 94 0.30 21.08 0.65
N SER A 95 1.43 20.76 1.28
CA SER A 95 2.65 20.36 0.57
C SER A 95 2.56 18.89 0.19
N ILE A 96 2.78 18.56 -1.08
CA ILE A 96 2.89 17.16 -1.53
C ILE A 96 4.25 16.92 -2.15
N ALA A 97 4.83 15.78 -1.81
CA ALA A 97 6.17 15.40 -2.24
C ALA A 97 6.16 13.95 -2.72
N SER A 98 6.68 13.67 -3.91
CA SER A 98 7.06 12.32 -4.31
C SER A 98 8.49 12.06 -3.84
N ARG A 99 8.66 11.09 -2.95
CA ARG A 99 9.97 10.58 -2.51
C ARG A 99 9.92 9.05 -2.58
N PRO A 100 10.40 8.45 -3.68
CA PRO A 100 10.58 7.01 -3.73
C PRO A 100 11.57 6.63 -2.64
N TYR A 101 11.07 5.96 -1.61
CA TYR A 101 11.74 5.68 -0.33
C TYR A 101 13.03 4.83 -0.44
N LEU A 102 13.45 4.50 -1.66
CA LEU A 102 14.31 3.38 -1.99
C LEU A 102 15.52 3.76 -2.84
N ILE A 103 15.96 5.02 -2.77
CA ILE A 103 17.34 5.37 -3.19
C ILE A 103 18.34 4.91 -2.10
N LYS A 104 18.13 3.72 -1.55
CA LYS A 104 19.22 2.84 -1.14
C LYS A 104 19.16 1.65 -2.09
N ASN A 105 19.74 1.84 -3.27
CA ASN A 105 20.41 0.71 -3.89
C ASN A 105 21.50 0.34 -2.89
N ASN A 106 21.30 -0.71 -2.11
CA ASN A 106 22.44 -1.32 -1.46
C ASN A 106 23.16 -2.04 -2.59
N ASP A 107 24.33 -1.54 -2.96
CA ASP A 107 25.24 -2.24 -3.87
C ASP A 107 25.62 -3.63 -3.32
N ASP A 108 25.31 -3.90 -2.04
CA ASP A 108 25.48 -5.16 -1.31
C ASP A 108 24.32 -6.17 -1.44
N ASP A 109 23.40 -6.03 -2.39
CA ASP A 109 22.34 -7.04 -2.60
C ASP A 109 22.96 -8.39 -3.00
N ILE A 110 23.11 -9.31 -2.04
CA ILE A 110 23.61 -10.67 -2.28
C ILE A 110 22.51 -11.49 -2.97
N ARG A 111 22.37 -11.35 -4.29
CA ARG A 111 21.38 -12.10 -5.08
C ARG A 111 21.74 -13.58 -5.12
N GLU A 112 20.86 -14.42 -4.57
CA GLU A 112 20.97 -15.87 -4.63
C GLU A 112 20.36 -16.41 -5.93
N LYS A 113 21.21 -16.98 -6.79
CA LYS A 113 20.77 -17.63 -8.03
C LYS A 113 19.87 -18.82 -7.70
N GLY A 114 18.74 -18.93 -8.39
CA GLY A 114 17.76 -20.00 -8.14
C GLY A 114 16.77 -19.71 -7.02
N LEU A 115 16.89 -18.60 -6.28
CA LEU A 115 15.96 -18.26 -5.21
C LEU A 115 14.73 -17.51 -5.74
N SER A 116 13.55 -18.10 -5.52
CA SER A 116 12.25 -17.46 -5.76
C SER A 116 11.54 -17.24 -4.43
N VAL A 117 11.02 -16.04 -4.18
CA VAL A 117 10.35 -15.71 -2.92
C VAL A 117 8.94 -15.21 -3.20
N PHE A 118 7.96 -15.92 -2.65
CA PHE A 118 6.59 -15.43 -2.54
C PHE A 118 6.43 -14.64 -1.24
N PHE A 119 6.13 -13.34 -1.34
CA PHE A 119 5.78 -12.53 -0.18
C PHE A 119 4.29 -12.58 0.09
N GLU A 120 3.92 -13.20 1.21
CA GLU A 120 2.54 -13.26 1.65
C GLU A 120 2.11 -11.95 2.33
N GLN A 121 0.82 -11.66 2.25
CA GLN A 121 0.22 -10.51 2.91
C GLN A 121 -0.93 -10.99 3.80
N SER A 122 -1.09 -10.32 4.93
CA SER A 122 -2.11 -10.64 5.93
C SER A 122 -3.53 -10.67 5.36
N ILE A 123 -3.87 -9.70 4.53
CA ILE A 123 -5.24 -9.47 4.06
C ILE A 123 -5.45 -10.06 2.66
N VAL A 124 -4.41 -10.16 1.84
CA VAL A 124 -4.53 -10.60 0.45
C VAL A 124 -3.61 -11.79 0.16
N PRO A 125 -4.15 -12.91 -0.37
CA PRO A 125 -5.56 -13.23 -0.53
C PRO A 125 -6.30 -13.36 0.82
N TYR A 126 -7.60 -13.03 0.85
CA TYR A 126 -8.38 -13.00 2.09
C TYR A 126 -9.03 -14.34 2.40
N GLY A 127 -9.71 -14.92 1.40
CA GLY A 127 -10.54 -16.11 1.58
C GLY A 127 -9.75 -17.41 1.49
N TYR A 128 -10.30 -18.46 2.11
CA TYR A 128 -9.74 -19.83 2.03
C TYR A 128 -9.51 -20.28 0.57
N LYS A 129 -10.50 -20.10 -0.31
CA LYS A 129 -10.43 -20.53 -1.72
C LYS A 129 -9.31 -19.82 -2.48
N GLU A 130 -9.12 -18.52 -2.24
CA GLU A 130 -8.08 -17.71 -2.88
C GLU A 130 -6.69 -18.06 -2.36
N ARG A 131 -6.55 -18.22 -1.04
CA ARG A 131 -5.30 -18.70 -0.43
C ARG A 131 -4.92 -20.09 -0.95
N LEU A 132 -5.88 -21.02 -1.01
CA LEU A 132 -5.68 -22.34 -1.60
C LEU A 132 -5.27 -22.27 -3.07
N TYR A 133 -5.90 -21.38 -3.85
CA TYR A 133 -5.53 -21.15 -5.24
C TYR A 133 -4.06 -20.73 -5.38
N VAL A 134 -3.63 -19.73 -4.60
CA VAL A 134 -2.24 -19.26 -4.60
C VAL A 134 -1.27 -20.39 -4.20
N ILE A 135 -1.56 -21.13 -3.13
CA ILE A 135 -0.73 -22.27 -2.69
C ILE A 135 -0.59 -23.30 -3.81
N LYS A 136 -1.69 -23.65 -4.51
CA LYS A 136 -1.64 -24.60 -5.64
C LYS A 136 -0.77 -24.08 -6.79
N LYS A 137 -0.83 -22.78 -7.10
CA LYS A 137 0.03 -22.16 -8.12
C LYS A 137 1.50 -22.19 -7.74
N LEU A 138 1.83 -21.91 -6.47
CA LEU A 138 3.20 -21.99 -5.95
C LEU A 138 3.75 -23.42 -5.96
N ILE A 139 2.95 -24.41 -5.53
CA ILE A 139 3.32 -25.84 -5.61
C ILE A 139 3.53 -26.28 -7.07
N SER A 140 2.64 -25.87 -7.98
CA SER A 140 2.78 -26.16 -9.42
C SER A 140 4.08 -25.61 -9.98
N PHE A 141 4.43 -24.38 -9.62
CA PHE A 141 5.70 -23.77 -10.01
C PHE A 141 6.92 -24.49 -9.43
N ALA A 142 6.94 -24.79 -8.13
CA ALA A 142 8.04 -25.52 -7.50
C ALA A 142 8.26 -26.92 -8.11
N ASN A 143 7.19 -27.61 -8.50
CA ASN A 143 7.27 -28.90 -9.20
C ASN A 143 7.88 -28.80 -10.61
N LYS A 144 7.61 -27.70 -11.33
CA LYS A 144 8.15 -27.45 -12.68
C LYS A 144 9.61 -27.01 -12.60
N GLU A 145 9.92 -26.09 -11.69
CA GLU A 145 11.24 -25.48 -11.52
C GLU A 145 12.06 -26.17 -10.40
N LYS A 146 12.36 -27.46 -10.57
CA LYS A 146 13.02 -28.27 -9.53
C LYS A 146 14.41 -27.79 -9.10
N SER A 147 15.11 -27.07 -9.98
CA SER A 147 16.43 -26.49 -9.71
C SER A 147 16.37 -25.20 -8.89
N ARG A 148 15.17 -24.63 -8.71
CA ARG A 148 14.95 -23.39 -7.98
C ARG A 148 14.43 -23.69 -6.58
N ARG A 149 14.90 -22.93 -5.59
CA ARG A 149 14.33 -22.91 -4.25
C ARG A 149 13.18 -21.91 -4.22
N LEU A 150 11.99 -22.34 -3.82
CA LEU A 150 10.84 -21.48 -3.60
C LEU A 150 10.60 -21.27 -2.11
N VAL A 151 10.55 -20.02 -1.68
CA VAL A 151 10.27 -19.64 -0.29
C VAL A 151 8.94 -18.89 -0.23
N ILE A 152 8.00 -19.40 0.55
CA ILE A 152 6.81 -18.66 0.97
C ILE A 152 7.18 -17.92 2.25
N CYS A 153 7.51 -16.63 2.12
CA CYS A 153 7.82 -15.74 3.23
C CYS A 153 6.51 -15.20 3.83
N VAL A 154 6.09 -15.76 4.96
CA VAL A 154 4.97 -15.23 5.75
C VAL A 154 5.49 -14.22 6.77
N ARG A 155 4.73 -13.15 7.01
CA ARG A 155 5.10 -12.16 8.03
C ARG A 155 4.91 -12.73 9.43
N ASP A 156 5.68 -12.21 10.38
CA ASP A 156 5.36 -12.42 11.79
C ASP A 156 4.12 -11.59 12.16
N TYR A 157 3.05 -12.28 12.54
CA TYR A 157 1.77 -11.66 12.85
C TYR A 157 1.54 -11.43 14.34
N ARG A 158 2.48 -11.84 15.22
CA ARG A 158 2.29 -11.79 16.69
C ARG A 158 1.92 -10.39 17.20
N ASN A 159 2.49 -9.35 16.58
CA ASN A 159 2.23 -7.94 16.91
C ASN A 159 1.55 -7.16 15.76
N SER A 160 0.92 -7.86 14.81
CA SER A 160 0.26 -7.22 13.69
C SER A 160 -1.23 -7.00 14.00
N PRO A 161 -1.79 -5.79 13.75
CA PRO A 161 -3.23 -5.55 13.87
C PRO A 161 -4.06 -6.34 12.85
N HIS A 162 -3.39 -6.97 11.88
CA HIS A 162 -4.00 -7.74 10.80
C HIS A 162 -3.35 -9.12 10.73
N ALA A 163 -3.61 -9.98 11.70
CA ALA A 163 -3.29 -11.40 11.53
C ALA A 163 -4.16 -11.99 10.40
N PRO A 164 -3.61 -12.88 9.54
CA PRO A 164 -4.40 -13.54 8.51
C PRO A 164 -5.47 -14.39 9.19
N LYS A 165 -6.70 -14.34 8.67
CA LYS A 165 -7.79 -15.18 9.18
C LYS A 165 -7.50 -16.68 9.05
N ILE A 166 -6.68 -17.06 8.07
CA ILE A 166 -6.38 -18.45 7.72
C ILE A 166 -4.92 -18.53 7.27
N ALA A 167 -4.04 -19.17 8.04
CA ALA A 167 -2.63 -19.29 7.66
C ALA A 167 -2.43 -20.27 6.49
N PHE A 168 -1.41 -20.04 5.66
CA PHE A 168 -1.07 -20.93 4.54
C PHE A 168 -0.72 -22.35 5.04
N LYS A 169 0.03 -22.44 6.14
CA LYS A 169 0.40 -23.72 6.78
C LYS A 169 -0.82 -24.55 7.16
N ASP A 170 -1.88 -23.90 7.67
CA ASP A 170 -3.13 -24.59 8.02
C ASP A 170 -3.86 -25.13 6.79
N ILE A 171 -3.86 -24.39 5.69
CA ILE A 171 -4.48 -24.83 4.44
C ILE A 171 -3.73 -26.04 3.86
N ILE A 172 -2.40 -25.98 3.82
CA ILE A 172 -1.54 -27.07 3.35
C ILE A 172 -1.83 -28.34 4.13
N ARG A 173 -1.82 -28.26 5.48
CA ARG A 173 -2.13 -29.37 6.38
C ARG A 173 -3.55 -29.90 6.18
N LYS A 174 -4.55 -29.02 6.19
CA LYS A 174 -5.97 -29.38 6.08
C LYS A 174 -6.31 -30.04 4.75
N GLN A 175 -5.68 -29.61 3.65
CA GLN A 175 -5.90 -30.17 2.31
C GLN A 175 -4.97 -31.34 1.99
N LYS A 176 -4.07 -31.72 2.90
CA LYS A 176 -3.05 -32.76 2.69
C LYS A 176 -2.29 -32.56 1.38
N LEU A 177 -1.92 -31.31 1.08
CA LEU A 177 -1.20 -30.99 -0.14
C LEU A 177 0.22 -31.55 -0.07
N VAL A 178 0.67 -32.18 -1.14
CA VAL A 178 2.07 -32.61 -1.28
C VAL A 178 2.92 -31.38 -1.60
N VAL A 179 3.78 -31.01 -0.66
CA VAL A 179 4.71 -29.88 -0.80
C VAL A 179 6.03 -30.41 -1.37
N PRO A 180 6.52 -29.88 -2.51
CA PRO A 180 7.81 -30.26 -3.08
C PRO A 180 8.97 -29.96 -2.12
N SER A 181 10.04 -30.74 -2.16
CA SER A 181 11.20 -30.58 -1.26
C SER A 181 11.95 -29.25 -1.46
N ASN A 182 11.76 -28.59 -2.59
CA ASN A 182 12.32 -27.27 -2.89
C ASN A 182 11.38 -26.11 -2.50
N LEU A 183 10.27 -26.35 -1.80
CA LEU A 183 9.33 -25.33 -1.34
C LEU A 183 9.31 -25.24 0.19
N ASP A 184 9.75 -24.10 0.72
CA ASP A 184 9.75 -23.79 2.15
C ASP A 184 8.66 -22.79 2.54
N VAL A 185 8.09 -22.93 3.74
CA VAL A 185 7.20 -21.90 4.34
C VAL A 185 7.83 -21.37 5.62
N ILE A 186 8.32 -20.14 5.57
CA ILE A 186 9.11 -19.52 6.63
C ILE A 186 8.43 -18.27 7.18
N VAL A 187 8.72 -17.93 8.43
CA VAL A 187 8.40 -16.62 8.99
C VAL A 187 9.61 -15.72 8.77
N GLY A 188 9.42 -14.55 8.16
CA GLY A 188 10.52 -13.63 7.86
C GLY A 188 10.06 -12.23 7.46
N ARG A 189 11.01 -11.30 7.35
CA ARG A 189 10.76 -9.92 6.90
C ARG A 189 11.12 -9.76 5.42
N SER A 190 10.43 -8.84 4.74
CA SER A 190 10.76 -8.49 3.35
C SER A 190 12.20 -8.06 3.17
N ASP A 191 12.73 -7.32 4.15
CA ASP A 191 14.02 -6.65 4.07
C ASP A 191 15.19 -7.66 4.12
N ASP A 192 14.95 -8.84 4.69
CA ASP A 192 15.93 -9.92 4.74
C ASP A 192 15.92 -10.77 3.46
N TRP A 193 14.75 -10.93 2.82
CA TRP A 193 14.54 -11.85 1.70
C TRP A 193 14.57 -11.19 0.33
N LEU A 194 14.14 -9.93 0.22
CA LEU A 194 14.10 -9.20 -1.05
C LEU A 194 15.50 -8.99 -1.66
N PRO A 195 16.55 -8.60 -0.89
CA PRO A 195 17.90 -8.48 -1.43
C PRO A 195 18.41 -9.78 -2.05
N ARG A 196 18.08 -10.90 -1.40
CA ARG A 196 18.51 -12.26 -1.78
C ARG A 196 17.75 -12.82 -2.97
N ALA A 197 16.47 -12.48 -3.09
CA ALA A 197 15.62 -13.02 -4.14
C ALA A 197 16.18 -12.71 -5.53
N GLU A 198 16.16 -13.73 -6.39
CA GLU A 198 16.33 -13.56 -7.83
C GLU A 198 14.97 -13.31 -8.50
N HIS A 199 13.94 -13.99 -8.01
CA HIS A 199 12.56 -13.89 -8.49
C HIS A 199 11.62 -13.57 -7.32
N VAL A 200 10.80 -12.53 -7.48
CA VAL A 200 9.84 -12.09 -6.48
C VAL A 200 8.42 -12.34 -6.99
N ILE A 201 7.62 -12.97 -6.14
CA ILE A 201 6.23 -13.31 -6.44
C ILE A 201 5.34 -12.71 -5.37
N SER A 202 4.25 -12.08 -5.75
CA SER A 202 3.18 -11.73 -4.81
C SER A 202 1.89 -11.50 -5.57
N VAL A 203 0.80 -11.30 -4.84
CA VAL A 203 -0.48 -10.92 -5.44
C VAL A 203 -0.56 -9.40 -5.63
N THR A 204 -0.20 -8.61 -4.61
CA THR A 204 -0.36 -7.15 -4.63
C THR A 204 0.39 -6.48 -3.48
N SER A 205 1.70 -6.24 -3.65
CA SER A 205 2.54 -5.72 -2.56
C SER A 205 3.42 -4.57 -3.04
N SER A 206 3.73 -3.61 -2.15
CA SER A 206 4.76 -2.60 -2.41
C SER A 206 6.13 -3.26 -2.67
N VAL A 207 6.39 -4.42 -2.06
CA VAL A 207 7.61 -5.23 -2.31
C VAL A 207 7.80 -5.58 -3.78
N LEU A 208 6.72 -5.66 -4.57
CA LEU A 208 6.83 -5.86 -6.03
C LEU A 208 7.42 -4.63 -6.72
N LEU A 209 7.08 -3.41 -6.29
CA LEU A 209 7.67 -2.18 -6.82
C LEU A 209 9.15 -2.12 -6.48
N ASP A 210 9.51 -2.48 -5.25
CA ASP A 210 10.89 -2.53 -4.77
C ASP A 210 11.71 -3.56 -5.56
N ALA A 211 11.13 -4.73 -5.85
CA ALA A 211 11.75 -5.76 -6.66
C ALA A 211 11.99 -5.31 -8.11
N ILE A 212 11.04 -4.58 -8.71
CA ILE A 212 11.19 -3.99 -10.05
C ILE A 212 12.30 -2.92 -10.04
N ASN A 213 12.36 -2.08 -9.00
CA ASN A 213 13.41 -1.08 -8.85
C ASN A 213 14.81 -1.72 -8.81
N ARG A 214 14.92 -2.87 -8.13
CA ARG A 214 16.14 -3.68 -8.00
C ARG A 214 16.41 -4.62 -9.19
N ASN A 215 15.71 -4.45 -10.30
CA ASN A 215 15.86 -5.28 -11.51
C ASN A 215 15.77 -6.81 -11.24
N LYS A 216 14.90 -7.21 -10.30
CA LYS A 216 14.59 -8.62 -10.05
C LYS A 216 13.56 -9.12 -11.08
N TYR A 217 13.49 -10.43 -11.28
CA TYR A 217 12.34 -11.01 -11.98
C TYR A 217 11.12 -10.90 -11.08
N VAL A 218 9.95 -10.57 -11.63
CA VAL A 218 8.74 -10.29 -10.84
C VAL A 218 7.51 -10.92 -11.47
N THR A 219 6.83 -11.77 -10.71
CA THR A 219 5.48 -12.26 -11.06
C THR A 219 4.45 -11.61 -10.16
N VAL A 220 3.46 -10.95 -10.77
CA VAL A 220 2.22 -10.53 -10.09
C VAL A 220 1.17 -11.61 -10.32
N LEU A 221 0.92 -12.45 -9.32
CA LEU A 221 0.00 -13.58 -9.44
C LEU A 221 -1.45 -13.08 -9.41
N GLU A 222 -2.13 -13.23 -10.55
CA GLU A 222 -3.51 -12.81 -10.74
C GLU A 222 -4.45 -13.64 -9.87
N LEU A 223 -5.38 -12.96 -9.17
CA LEU A 223 -6.47 -13.64 -8.48
C LEU A 223 -7.75 -13.60 -9.32
N PRO A 224 -8.61 -14.63 -9.26
CA PRO A 224 -9.91 -14.65 -9.94
C PRO A 224 -10.87 -13.50 -9.57
N ARG A 225 -10.56 -12.70 -8.53
CA ARG A 225 -11.31 -11.51 -8.07
C ARG A 225 -10.37 -10.31 -7.92
N SER A 226 -9.58 -10.06 -8.97
CA SER A 226 -8.46 -9.10 -8.96
C SER A 226 -8.90 -7.68 -8.60
N GLU A 227 -10.14 -7.29 -8.91
CA GLU A 227 -10.61 -5.92 -8.65
C GLU A 227 -10.61 -5.55 -7.15
N HIS A 228 -10.74 -6.50 -6.22
CA HIS A 228 -10.85 -6.16 -4.79
C HIS A 228 -9.53 -5.90 -4.08
N TYR A 229 -8.40 -6.30 -4.69
CA TYR A 229 -7.13 -6.41 -3.97
C TYR A 229 -6.06 -5.46 -4.48
N GLY A 230 -6.41 -4.42 -5.23
CA GLY A 230 -5.41 -3.44 -5.65
C GLY A 230 -4.51 -3.88 -6.80
N GLN A 231 -4.77 -5.04 -7.39
CA GLN A 231 -4.03 -5.54 -8.56
C GLN A 231 -4.16 -4.62 -9.78
N GLY A 232 -5.17 -3.73 -9.78
CA GLY A 232 -5.32 -2.66 -10.76
C GLY A 232 -4.07 -1.81 -10.94
N LEU A 233 -3.23 -1.67 -9.91
CA LEU A 233 -1.96 -0.95 -10.01
C LEU A 233 -1.03 -1.57 -11.06
N PHE A 234 -1.02 -2.89 -11.19
CA PHE A 234 -0.12 -3.62 -12.08
C PHE A 234 -0.70 -3.88 -13.47
N LEU A 235 -1.90 -3.37 -13.77
CA LEU A 235 -2.45 -3.43 -15.12
C LEU A 235 -1.55 -2.65 -16.08
N GLY A 236 -1.27 -3.25 -17.24
CA GLY A 236 -0.35 -2.67 -18.23
C GLY A 236 1.14 -2.81 -17.88
N SER A 237 1.50 -3.32 -16.70
CA SER A 237 2.92 -3.54 -16.32
C SER A 237 3.60 -4.62 -17.16
N GLY A 238 2.83 -5.53 -17.76
CA GLY A 238 3.35 -6.74 -18.39
C GLY A 238 3.68 -7.87 -17.41
N LEU A 239 3.50 -7.71 -16.09
CA LEU A 239 3.94 -8.68 -15.07
C LEU A 239 2.82 -9.54 -14.46
N MET A 240 1.55 -9.22 -14.77
CA MET A 240 0.38 -9.96 -14.26
C MET A 240 0.20 -11.30 -14.96
N ARG A 241 0.12 -12.40 -14.21
CA ARG A 241 0.02 -13.77 -14.75
C ARG A 241 -0.90 -14.65 -13.91
N LYS A 242 -1.60 -15.58 -14.57
CA LYS A 242 -2.41 -16.63 -13.91
C LYS A 242 -1.57 -17.76 -13.32
N ASP A 243 -0.33 -17.89 -13.79
CA ASP A 243 0.65 -18.88 -13.35
C ASP A 243 1.94 -18.18 -12.99
N VAL A 244 2.71 -18.78 -12.08
CA VAL A 244 4.05 -18.27 -11.76
C VAL A 244 5.01 -18.71 -12.86
N ILE A 245 5.70 -17.75 -13.45
CA ILE A 245 6.63 -17.96 -14.56
C ILE A 245 8.02 -17.43 -14.20
N PHE A 246 9.06 -18.08 -14.71
CA PHE A 246 10.43 -17.63 -14.60
C PHE A 246 11.22 -18.06 -15.85
N PRO A 247 12.10 -17.22 -16.43
CA PRO A 247 12.20 -15.78 -16.15
C PRO A 247 10.90 -15.06 -16.51
N THR A 248 10.68 -13.90 -15.90
CA THR A 248 9.51 -13.05 -16.21
C THR A 248 9.85 -12.12 -17.36
N ASP A 249 8.82 -11.68 -18.09
CA ASP A 249 8.99 -10.66 -19.13
C ASP A 249 9.49 -9.33 -18.54
N ASN A 250 10.06 -8.50 -19.40
CA ASN A 250 10.46 -7.15 -19.03
C ASN A 250 9.22 -6.32 -18.64
N VAL A 251 9.37 -5.50 -17.61
CA VAL A 251 8.34 -4.54 -17.22
C VAL A 251 8.14 -3.52 -18.33
N ASN A 252 6.88 -3.13 -18.58
CA ASN A 252 6.58 -2.04 -19.49
C ASN A 252 7.25 -0.74 -19.00
N GLU A 253 8.08 -0.12 -19.84
CA GLU A 253 8.89 1.04 -19.43
C GLU A 253 8.07 2.29 -19.11
N ALA A 254 6.96 2.53 -19.83
CA ALA A 254 6.06 3.64 -19.50
C ALA A 254 5.41 3.45 -18.12
N TRP A 255 4.98 2.22 -17.82
CA TRP A 255 4.47 1.85 -16.50
C TRP A 255 5.57 2.00 -15.43
N ARG A 256 6.77 1.49 -15.68
CA ARG A 256 7.92 1.59 -14.76
C ARG A 256 8.27 3.05 -14.43
N LYS A 257 8.27 3.92 -15.43
CA LYS A 257 8.53 5.36 -15.26
C LYS A 257 7.53 6.03 -14.32
N LEU A 258 6.28 5.60 -14.36
CA LEU A 258 5.20 6.18 -13.57
C LEU A 258 5.13 5.62 -12.14
N HIS A 259 5.41 4.32 -11.97
CA HIS A 259 5.14 3.61 -10.72
C HIS A 259 6.38 3.28 -9.88
N VAL A 260 7.57 3.29 -10.48
CA VAL A 260 8.80 2.82 -9.81
C VAL A 260 9.94 3.85 -9.88
N SER A 261 10.05 4.61 -10.97
CA SER A 261 11.20 5.48 -11.19
C SER A 261 11.39 6.55 -10.12
N SER A 262 12.66 6.85 -9.83
CA SER A 262 13.14 7.63 -8.69
C SER A 262 12.91 9.16 -8.79
N HIS A 263 11.80 9.59 -9.39
CA HIS A 263 11.52 11.01 -9.57
C HIS A 263 11.12 11.65 -8.23
N ILE A 264 11.97 12.58 -7.79
CA ILE A 264 11.68 13.53 -6.72
C ILE A 264 10.84 14.65 -7.31
N ILE A 265 9.67 14.87 -6.73
CA ILE A 265 8.74 15.95 -7.13
C ILE A 265 8.28 16.63 -5.85
N ASP A 266 8.25 17.94 -5.83
CA ASP A 266 7.73 18.75 -4.72
C ASP A 266 6.78 19.81 -5.26
N GLU A 267 5.61 19.91 -4.65
CA GLU A 267 4.65 20.95 -4.99
C GLU A 267 3.90 21.41 -3.74
N PHE A 268 3.68 22.71 -3.65
CA PHE A 268 2.79 23.27 -2.64
C PHE A 268 1.46 23.62 -3.32
N LEU A 269 0.39 22.97 -2.89
CA LEU A 269 -0.96 23.28 -3.36
C LEU A 269 -1.50 24.46 -2.55
N ILE A 270 -1.96 25.49 -3.26
CA ILE A 270 -2.60 26.65 -2.67
C ILE A 270 -4.10 26.38 -2.59
N GLY A 271 -4.59 26.09 -1.38
CA GLY A 271 -6.01 26.00 -1.10
C GLY A 271 -6.62 27.36 -0.77
N GLU A 272 -7.92 27.52 -1.03
CA GLU A 272 -8.70 28.69 -0.63
C GLU A 272 -8.79 28.79 0.92
N ASN A 273 -8.68 27.66 1.61
CA ASN A 273 -8.69 27.59 3.07
C ASN A 273 -7.26 27.44 3.61
N LYS A 274 -6.79 28.44 4.35
CA LYS A 274 -5.60 28.33 5.23
C LYS A 274 -5.93 27.68 6.59
N GLU A 275 -7.20 27.41 6.85
CA GLU A 275 -7.69 26.78 8.06
C GLU A 275 -7.90 25.26 7.88
N VAL A 276 -8.14 24.57 8.98
CA VAL A 276 -8.47 23.14 9.04
C VAL A 276 -9.62 22.82 8.07
N PHE A 277 -9.41 21.85 7.18
CA PHE A 277 -10.42 21.36 6.24
C PHE A 277 -11.64 20.83 7.00
N ASP A 278 -12.80 21.41 6.70
CA ASP A 278 -14.08 21.03 7.29
C ASP A 278 -14.65 19.77 6.61
N PHE A 279 -14.71 18.68 7.40
CA PHE A 279 -15.32 17.42 7.00
C PHE A 279 -16.86 17.41 7.06
N LYS A 280 -17.52 18.57 7.21
CA LYS A 280 -18.98 18.69 7.18
C LYS A 280 -19.59 18.07 5.94
N LEU A 281 -20.69 17.36 6.14
CA LEU A 281 -21.46 16.77 5.04
C LEU A 281 -22.30 17.86 4.35
N SER A 282 -21.64 18.71 3.57
CA SER A 282 -22.26 19.76 2.75
C SER A 282 -22.47 19.27 1.31
N ILE A 283 -23.36 19.94 0.57
CA ILE A 283 -23.56 19.68 -0.87
C ILE A 283 -22.23 19.86 -1.63
N LYS A 284 -21.42 20.87 -1.27
CA LYS A 284 -20.08 21.09 -1.82
C LYS A 284 -19.19 19.85 -1.63
N ASN A 285 -19.06 19.36 -0.40
CA ASN A 285 -18.20 18.23 -0.08
C ASN A 285 -18.69 16.91 -0.69
N ILE A 286 -20.01 16.69 -0.78
CA ILE A 286 -20.57 15.53 -1.49
C ILE A 286 -20.19 15.58 -2.97
N LYS A 287 -20.31 16.74 -3.63
CA LYS A 287 -19.88 16.91 -5.03
C LYS A 287 -18.38 16.62 -5.19
N CYS A 288 -17.54 17.11 -4.28
CA CYS A 288 -16.10 16.82 -4.29
C CYS A 288 -15.82 15.32 -4.14
N ILE A 289 -16.48 14.61 -3.22
CA ILE A 289 -16.36 13.15 -3.05
C ILE A 289 -16.70 12.43 -4.35
N LEU A 290 -17.84 12.76 -4.96
CA LEU A 290 -18.29 12.13 -6.20
C LEU A 290 -17.30 12.39 -7.34
N LYS A 291 -16.82 13.64 -7.49
CA LYS A 291 -15.83 14.00 -8.51
C LYS A 291 -14.51 13.25 -8.31
N ALA A 292 -14.00 13.19 -7.08
CA ALA A 292 -12.75 12.48 -6.77
C ALA A 292 -12.86 10.96 -7.01
N ASN A 293 -13.97 10.34 -6.61
CA ASN A 293 -14.22 8.93 -6.92
C ASN A 293 -14.38 8.68 -8.41
N PHE A 294 -15.03 9.58 -9.15
CA PHE A 294 -15.17 9.44 -10.58
C PHE A 294 -13.81 9.48 -11.27
N LEU A 295 -12.91 10.40 -10.87
CA LEU A 295 -11.53 10.43 -11.37
C LEU A 295 -10.72 9.19 -11.00
N HIS A 296 -10.98 8.58 -9.85
CA HIS A 296 -10.28 7.37 -9.43
C HIS A 296 -10.76 6.13 -10.19
N PHE A 297 -12.07 5.95 -10.36
CA PHE A 297 -12.63 4.76 -11.01
C PHE A 297 -12.78 4.90 -12.53
N GLY A 298 -12.76 6.13 -13.06
CA GLY A 298 -12.92 6.46 -14.48
C GLY A 298 -14.31 6.20 -15.08
N ARG A 299 -15.25 5.66 -14.28
CA ARG A 299 -16.60 5.31 -14.72
C ARG A 299 -17.57 5.15 -13.55
N LEU A 300 -18.86 5.28 -13.83
CA LEU A 300 -19.93 4.94 -12.91
C LEU A 300 -20.13 3.42 -12.88
N ASN A 301 -19.77 2.78 -11.78
CA ASN A 301 -19.96 1.34 -11.57
C ASN A 301 -20.31 1.03 -10.10
N LYS A 302 -20.51 -0.25 -9.79
CA LYS A 302 -20.85 -0.69 -8.42
C LYS A 302 -19.79 -0.28 -7.39
N ASP A 303 -18.51 -0.25 -7.76
CA ASP A 303 -17.44 0.20 -6.87
C ASP A 303 -17.54 1.73 -6.64
N PHE A 304 -17.70 2.53 -7.69
CA PHE A 304 -17.90 3.98 -7.58
C PHE A 304 -19.02 4.31 -6.58
N ILE A 305 -20.17 3.67 -6.70
CA ILE A 305 -21.32 3.90 -5.81
C ILE A 305 -20.95 3.51 -4.38
N ARG A 306 -20.43 2.30 -4.19
CA ARG A 306 -20.07 1.75 -2.88
C ARG A 306 -19.04 2.62 -2.15
N PHE A 307 -17.97 3.02 -2.82
CA PHE A 307 -16.91 3.83 -2.22
C PHE A 307 -17.33 5.29 -2.05
N SER A 308 -18.22 5.82 -2.89
CA SER A 308 -18.83 7.13 -2.65
C SER A 308 -19.68 7.15 -1.38
N ILE A 309 -20.54 6.15 -1.19
CA ILE A 309 -21.30 6.00 0.06
C ILE A 309 -20.36 5.87 1.26
N LYS A 310 -19.32 5.03 1.15
CA LYS A 310 -18.32 4.86 2.22
C LYS A 310 -17.62 6.17 2.58
N ASN A 311 -17.22 6.97 1.58
CA ASN A 311 -16.55 8.26 1.80
C ASN A 311 -17.51 9.31 2.39
N ILE A 312 -18.79 9.28 2.02
CA ILE A 312 -19.83 10.13 2.61
C ILE A 312 -20.05 9.78 4.09
N VAL A 313 -20.17 8.49 4.41
CA VAL A 313 -20.30 8.00 5.79
C VAL A 313 -19.07 8.38 6.61
N PHE A 314 -17.88 8.29 6.02
CA PHE A 314 -16.65 8.79 6.61
C PHE A 314 -16.79 10.27 6.97
N PHE A 315 -17.12 11.15 6.02
CA PHE A 315 -17.32 12.60 6.27
C PHE A 315 -18.28 12.87 7.42
N HIS A 316 -19.44 12.21 7.42
CA HIS A 316 -20.42 12.36 8.50
C HIS A 316 -19.84 12.00 9.87
N LYS A 317 -19.04 10.92 9.96
CA LYS A 317 -18.39 10.51 11.21
C LYS A 317 -17.35 11.52 11.68
N TYR A 318 -16.59 12.15 10.79
CA TYR A 318 -15.59 13.15 11.19
C TYR A 318 -16.15 14.50 11.53
N HIS A 319 -17.23 14.91 10.87
CA HIS A 319 -17.91 16.13 11.28
C HIS A 319 -18.28 16.08 12.78
N LYS A 320 -18.69 14.92 13.29
CA LYS A 320 -18.95 14.74 14.72
C LYS A 320 -17.70 14.88 15.59
N ILE A 321 -16.55 14.35 15.15
CA ILE A 321 -15.26 14.49 15.86
C ILE A 321 -14.80 15.96 15.86
N TYR A 322 -14.89 16.63 14.72
CA TYR A 322 -14.59 18.06 14.58
C TYR A 322 -15.43 18.91 15.53
N LEU A 323 -16.76 18.71 15.53
CA LEU A 323 -17.66 19.45 16.42
C LEU A 323 -17.39 19.16 17.91
N GLN A 324 -16.95 17.95 18.26
CA GLN A 324 -16.56 17.61 19.63
C GLN A 324 -15.29 18.35 20.05
N ASN A 325 -14.27 18.40 19.19
CA ASN A 325 -13.03 19.10 19.49
C ASN A 325 -13.23 20.62 19.62
N GLN A 326 -14.00 21.23 18.71
CA GLN A 326 -14.29 22.67 18.81
C GLN A 326 -14.99 23.03 20.13
N ARG A 327 -15.92 22.20 20.60
CA ARG A 327 -16.60 22.40 21.90
C ARG A 327 -15.66 22.31 23.10
N ASN A 328 -14.61 21.49 23.02
CA ASN A 328 -13.63 21.33 24.08
C ASN A 328 -12.60 22.48 24.12
N GLU A 329 -12.38 23.18 23.00
CA GLU A 329 -11.50 24.37 22.95
C GLU A 329 -12.22 25.65 23.41
N THR A 330 -13.55 25.65 23.48
CA THR A 330 -14.36 26.81 23.94
C THR A 330 -14.72 26.76 25.44
N LEU A 331 -14.36 25.67 26.13
CA LEU A 331 -14.50 25.45 27.57
C LEU A 331 -13.12 25.57 28.22
#